data_AF-A0A524M9X6-F1
#
_entry.id   AF-A0A524M9X6-F1
#
_cell.length_a   1.000
_cell.length_b   1.000
_cell.length_c   1.000
_cell.angle_alpha   90.00
_cell.angle_beta   90.00
_cell.angle_gamma   90.00
#
_symmetry.space_group_name_H-M   'P 1'
#
loop_
_entity.id
_entity.type
_entity.pdbx_description
1 polymer ?
#
loop_
_entity_poly.entity_id
_entity_poly.type
_entity_poly.pdbx_seq_one_letter_code
_entity_poly.pdbx_strand_id
1 'polypeptide(L)'
;MILNLEVYKMLCSRIIEISKMDEIVQDIAIYTTTRLALATSNFKLDTSFFRHLMDRDENGNYMKMGDLLKISKNNNNNNTNIRNFVLLGDPAQQIAFPEFKVVTTEINGETVHASPDTLLGLSTVTVSGEILDQTGNKASGFNGTLTAQVYDKPVIYRTLANQSKSYKEYFQIQNELLSEGPAKIENGVFSFSFIVPQEISPYFGFGKISYYACSETSDGNGFDDNVVIGGMDPSINPDNQGPDIDLWLDSKSFISGGRVGKSPLLIVDLFDEDGINHVGLGLGHEILAAIDDNWTQAVVLNPYYTPAMNDFKRGTVIYPYADLSVGPHTLTLRAWDMYNNSSERNIIFYVFESPTIQVTEVYTYPNPLIDGTTFTFRPEFGNGQMNVDIEVYSITGQPVRVISLVVTGISGQPVQVYWDGTNQGGKKLSSGIYPYSVKFSGANGSFAHTSGKVIILR
;
A
#
# COMPACT_ATOMS: atom_id res chain seq x y z
N MET A 1 -19.23 11.13 22.49
CA MET A 1 -19.63 10.38 21.30
C MET A 1 -18.43 9.52 20.93
N ILE A 2 -18.63 8.22 20.78
CA ILE A 2 -17.57 7.25 20.52
C ILE A 2 -17.11 7.49 19.09
N LEU A 3 -15.97 8.17 18.96
CA LEU A 3 -15.17 8.12 17.76
C LEU A 3 -14.79 6.66 17.54
N ASN A 4 -14.94 6.21 16.29
CA ASN A 4 -14.68 4.86 15.83
C ASN A 4 -13.37 4.34 16.43
N LEU A 5 -13.47 3.21 17.14
CA LEU A 5 -12.40 2.66 17.98
C LEU A 5 -11.29 1.95 17.18
N GLU A 6 -11.31 2.00 15.83
CA GLU A 6 -10.27 1.38 14.98
C GLU A 6 -9.14 2.32 14.58
N VAL A 7 -9.27 3.63 14.80
CA VAL A 7 -8.11 4.55 14.70
C VAL A 7 -7.25 4.51 15.98
N TYR A 8 -7.72 3.84 17.04
CA TYR A 8 -7.11 3.87 18.37
C TYR A 8 -6.06 2.79 18.66
N LYS A 9 -5.62 2.01 17.66
CA LYS A 9 -4.49 1.08 17.83
C LYS A 9 -3.11 1.69 17.62
N MET A 10 -3.00 3.00 17.36
CA MET A 10 -1.69 3.63 17.16
C MET A 10 -1.29 4.68 18.21
N LEU A 11 -2.16 5.09 19.13
CA LEU A 11 -1.81 6.17 20.07
C LEU A 11 -2.38 5.94 21.47
N CYS A 12 -1.65 5.22 22.31
CA CYS A 12 -1.76 5.42 23.76
C CYS A 12 -0.50 5.00 24.52
N SER A 13 0.49 5.88 24.57
CA SER A 13 0.97 6.41 25.85
C SER A 13 1.81 7.67 25.63
N ARG A 14 1.40 8.78 26.28
CA ARG A 14 2.04 10.13 26.30
C ARG A 14 1.70 11.13 25.16
N ILE A 15 0.43 11.53 25.06
CA ILE A 15 -0.04 12.57 24.10
C ILE A 15 0.28 14.04 24.51
N ILE A 16 1.19 14.31 25.46
CA ILE A 16 1.52 15.71 25.81
C ILE A 16 3.00 16.09 25.56
N GLU A 17 3.85 15.18 25.07
CA GLU A 17 5.28 15.54 24.91
C GLU A 17 6.00 15.03 23.64
N ILE A 18 5.28 14.50 22.64
CA ILE A 18 5.91 13.92 21.45
C ILE A 18 5.26 14.48 20.19
N SER A 19 5.65 15.69 19.81
CA SER A 19 5.63 16.15 18.41
C SER A 19 7.06 16.19 17.82
N LYS A 20 7.98 15.40 18.40
CA LYS A 20 9.31 15.16 17.86
C LYS A 20 9.51 13.66 17.66
N MET A 21 9.79 13.30 16.41
CA MET A 21 10.22 11.99 15.90
C MET A 21 9.13 10.91 15.79
N ASP A 22 8.44 10.89 14.64
CA ASP A 22 8.50 9.78 13.67
C ASP A 22 7.80 10.22 12.37
N GLU A 23 8.39 9.84 11.23
CA GLU A 23 8.37 10.61 9.99
C GLU A 23 7.19 10.33 9.04
N ILE A 24 6.05 9.75 9.47
CA ILE A 24 5.02 9.28 8.50
C ILE A 24 3.57 9.75 8.75
N VAL A 25 3.19 10.33 9.90
CA VAL A 25 1.89 11.06 9.99
C VAL A 25 2.06 12.27 10.91
N GLN A 26 1.99 13.47 10.35
CA GLN A 26 1.93 14.71 11.12
C GLN A 26 0.53 15.32 10.99
N ASP A 27 -0.19 15.40 12.11
CA ASP A 27 -1.43 16.18 12.17
C ASP A 27 -1.13 17.65 11.85
N ILE A 28 -1.85 18.22 10.88
CA ILE A 28 -1.71 19.65 10.50
C ILE A 28 -2.25 20.59 11.59
N ALA A 29 -3.26 20.14 12.35
CA ALA A 29 -3.81 20.83 13.49
C ALA A 29 -4.55 19.87 14.42
N ILE A 30 -4.49 20.11 15.73
CA ILE A 30 -5.16 19.30 16.75
C ILE A 30 -6.09 20.18 17.59
N TYR A 31 -7.35 19.76 17.72
CA TYR A 31 -8.31 20.33 18.65
C TYR A 31 -8.41 19.47 19.91
N THR A 32 -7.88 19.95 21.04
CA THR A 32 -7.72 19.12 22.26
C THR A 32 -7.93 19.93 23.54
N THR A 33 -7.82 19.26 24.69
CA THR A 33 -8.04 19.85 26.01
C THR A 33 -6.75 19.91 26.82
N THR A 34 -6.53 21.01 27.54
CA THR A 34 -5.36 21.20 28.42
C THR A 34 -5.61 20.80 29.88
N ARG A 35 -6.85 20.43 30.21
CA ARG A 35 -7.32 20.06 31.55
C ARG A 35 -8.47 19.08 31.45
N LEU A 36 -8.88 18.52 32.59
CA LEU A 36 -10.08 17.68 32.71
C LEU A 36 -11.27 18.31 31.96
N ALA A 37 -11.89 17.52 31.09
CA ALA A 37 -13.02 17.91 30.28
C ALA A 37 -14.22 17.00 30.58
N LEU A 38 -15.43 17.54 30.44
CA LEU A 38 -16.67 16.84 30.77
C LEU A 38 -17.37 16.38 29.50
N ALA A 39 -17.76 15.11 29.43
CA ALA A 39 -18.37 14.50 28.25
C ALA A 39 -19.53 15.33 27.65
N THR A 40 -20.40 15.90 28.48
CA THR A 40 -21.51 16.76 28.02
C THR A 40 -21.04 18.06 27.37
N SER A 41 -19.96 18.66 27.87
CA SER A 41 -19.39 19.89 27.29
C SER A 41 -18.67 19.57 25.98
N ASN A 42 -17.94 18.45 25.93
CA ASN A 42 -17.25 17.97 24.73
C ASN A 42 -18.27 17.72 23.60
N PHE A 43 -19.33 16.96 23.90
CA PHE A 43 -20.39 16.67 22.94
C PHE A 43 -20.99 17.95 22.33
N LYS A 44 -21.29 18.95 23.16
CA LYS A 44 -21.85 20.23 22.71
C LYS A 44 -20.88 21.04 21.84
N LEU A 45 -19.59 21.04 22.18
CA LEU A 45 -18.56 21.70 21.41
C LEU A 45 -18.36 21.03 20.05
N ASP A 46 -18.16 19.71 20.04
CA ASP A 46 -17.93 18.94 18.82
C ASP A 46 -19.12 19.08 17.88
N THR A 47 -20.34 18.94 18.40
CA THR A 47 -21.57 19.13 17.61
C THR A 47 -21.64 20.55 17.03
N SER A 48 -21.23 21.58 17.79
CA SER A 48 -21.18 22.95 17.27
C SER A 48 -20.11 23.12 16.20
N PHE A 49 -18.94 22.51 16.38
CA PHE A 49 -17.86 22.58 15.41
C PHE A 49 -18.28 21.97 14.07
N PHE A 50 -18.80 20.72 14.09
CA PHE A 50 -19.24 20.04 12.87
C PHE A 50 -20.43 20.72 12.19
N ARG A 51 -21.31 21.38 12.96
CA ARG A 51 -22.42 22.16 12.38
C ARG A 51 -21.94 23.34 11.53
N HIS A 52 -20.84 23.99 11.95
CA HIS A 52 -20.30 25.16 11.26
C HIS A 52 -19.14 24.83 10.31
N LEU A 53 -18.75 23.55 10.23
CA LEU A 53 -17.55 23.10 9.53
C LEU A 53 -17.53 23.48 8.04
N MET A 54 -18.71 23.44 7.41
CA MET A 54 -18.90 23.74 5.99
C MET A 54 -19.46 25.15 5.74
N ASP A 55 -19.58 25.98 6.79
CA ASP A 55 -20.04 27.36 6.62
C ASP A 55 -19.04 28.19 5.83
N ARG A 56 -19.55 29.19 5.13
CA ARG A 56 -18.76 30.14 4.34
C ARG A 56 -18.86 31.55 4.92
N ASP A 57 -17.77 32.30 4.83
CA ASP A 57 -17.72 33.72 5.17
C ASP A 57 -18.40 34.59 4.10
N GLU A 58 -18.45 35.90 4.34
CA GLU A 58 -19.06 36.88 3.42
C GLU A 58 -18.39 36.91 2.03
N ASN A 59 -17.16 36.39 1.90
CA ASN A 59 -16.43 36.31 0.64
C ASN A 59 -16.57 34.92 -0.02
N GLY A 60 -17.35 34.00 0.55
CA GLY A 60 -17.55 32.65 0.04
C GLY A 60 -16.47 31.64 0.45
N ASN A 61 -15.51 32.02 1.29
CA ASN A 61 -14.44 31.14 1.75
C ASN A 61 -14.90 30.29 2.92
N TYR A 62 -14.41 29.04 3.03
CA TYR A 62 -14.65 28.23 4.22
C TYR A 62 -14.11 28.89 5.49
N MET A 63 -14.78 28.68 6.62
CA MET A 63 -14.33 29.20 7.91
C MET A 63 -12.92 28.70 8.25
N LYS A 64 -12.08 29.59 8.81
CA LYS A 64 -10.75 29.22 9.32
C LYS A 64 -10.87 28.44 10.63
N MET A 65 -9.88 27.61 10.94
CA MET A 65 -9.90 26.77 12.15
C MET A 65 -10.05 27.58 13.45
N GLY A 66 -9.42 28.75 13.54
CA GLY A 66 -9.58 29.66 14.68
C GLY A 66 -10.98 30.25 14.80
N ASP A 67 -11.63 30.53 13.68
CA ASP A 67 -13.01 31.04 13.64
C ASP A 67 -14.01 29.95 14.03
N LEU A 68 -13.85 28.72 13.51
CA LEU A 68 -14.64 27.56 13.91
C LEU A 68 -14.56 27.32 15.43
N LEU A 69 -13.36 27.43 16.01
CA LEU A 69 -13.17 27.34 17.46
C LEU A 69 -13.93 28.44 18.21
N LYS A 70 -13.78 29.69 17.77
CA LYS A 70 -14.45 30.85 18.39
C LYS A 70 -15.97 30.70 18.33
N ILE A 71 -16.53 30.38 17.16
CA ILE A 71 -17.97 30.16 16.95
C ILE A 71 -18.46 29.04 17.86
N SER A 72 -17.76 27.90 17.86
CA SER A 72 -18.14 26.73 18.66
C SER A 72 -18.15 27.02 20.16
N LYS A 73 -17.16 27.76 20.66
CA LYS A 73 -17.12 28.18 22.07
C LYS A 73 -18.22 29.17 22.43
N ASN A 74 -18.46 30.16 21.58
CA ASN A 74 -19.45 31.20 21.82
C ASN A 74 -20.87 30.65 21.81
N ASN A 75 -21.19 29.75 20.89
CA ASN A 75 -22.49 29.04 20.84
C ASN A 75 -22.74 28.17 22.08
N ASN A 76 -21.70 27.89 22.87
CA ASN A 76 -21.77 27.09 24.09
C ASN A 76 -21.45 27.90 25.35
N ASN A 77 -21.72 29.21 25.33
CA ASN A 77 -21.58 30.15 26.46
C ASN A 77 -20.16 30.35 26.99
N ASN A 78 -19.12 29.89 26.28
CA ASN A 78 -17.71 30.07 26.62
C ASN A 78 -17.37 29.83 28.12
N ASN A 79 -17.96 28.77 28.69
CA ASN A 79 -17.88 28.46 30.11
C ASN A 79 -16.51 27.87 30.51
N THR A 80 -16.26 27.75 31.82
CA THR A 80 -14.96 27.29 32.35
C THR A 80 -14.54 25.90 31.89
N ASN A 81 -15.49 25.00 31.59
CA ASN A 81 -15.22 23.64 31.11
C ASN A 81 -14.94 23.57 29.61
N ILE A 82 -15.09 24.70 28.89
CA ILE A 82 -14.87 24.84 27.45
C ILE A 82 -13.58 25.63 27.17
N ARG A 83 -13.17 26.51 28.10
CA ARG A 83 -11.98 27.35 27.94
C ARG A 83 -10.67 26.56 27.83
N ASN A 84 -10.62 25.36 28.39
CA ASN A 84 -9.48 24.44 28.30
C ASN A 84 -9.34 23.76 26.93
N PHE A 85 -10.32 23.88 26.04
CA PHE A 85 -10.17 23.42 24.66
C PHE A 85 -9.29 24.38 23.87
N VAL A 86 -8.26 23.86 23.21
CA VAL A 86 -7.26 24.64 22.47
C VAL A 86 -7.06 24.04 21.09
N LEU A 87 -6.77 24.90 20.13
CA LEU A 87 -6.25 24.51 18.82
C LEU A 87 -4.72 24.55 18.90
N LEU A 88 -4.08 23.44 18.59
CA LEU A 88 -2.63 23.34 18.37
C LEU A 88 -2.43 23.24 16.86
N GLY A 89 -2.05 24.35 16.22
CA GLY A 89 -1.96 24.47 14.77
C GLY A 89 -2.11 25.92 14.34
N ASP A 90 -2.16 26.19 13.04
CA ASP A 90 -2.38 27.53 12.51
C ASP A 90 -3.88 27.90 12.57
N PRO A 91 -4.29 28.89 13.40
CA PRO A 91 -5.69 29.32 13.45
C PRO A 91 -6.18 29.96 12.15
N ALA A 92 -5.29 30.41 11.26
CA ALA A 92 -5.65 31.00 9.99
C ALA A 92 -5.86 29.96 8.87
N GLN A 93 -5.52 28.70 9.11
CA GLN A 93 -5.67 27.60 8.15
C GLN A 93 -7.15 27.27 7.90
N GLN A 94 -7.44 26.83 6.68
CA GLN A 94 -8.73 26.28 6.27
C GLN A 94 -8.61 24.79 6.03
N ILE A 95 -9.73 24.08 6.14
CA ILE A 95 -9.80 22.69 5.71
C ILE A 95 -9.91 22.69 4.18
N ALA A 96 -9.05 21.91 3.54
CA ALA A 96 -9.11 21.67 2.11
C ALA A 96 -10.24 20.68 1.83
N PHE A 97 -11.46 21.20 1.63
CA PHE A 97 -12.57 20.39 1.16
C PHE A 97 -12.47 20.16 -0.34
N PRO A 98 -12.84 18.96 -0.82
CA PRO A 98 -12.86 18.68 -2.25
C PRO A 98 -13.77 19.64 -3.01
N GLU A 99 -13.33 20.08 -4.19
CA GLU A 99 -14.04 21.11 -4.97
C GLU A 99 -15.12 20.54 -5.90
N PHE A 100 -14.93 19.30 -6.35
CA PHE A 100 -15.85 18.60 -7.24
C PHE A 100 -16.78 17.66 -6.49
N LYS A 101 -17.96 17.40 -7.07
CA LYS A 101 -18.93 16.46 -6.51
C LYS A 101 -18.97 15.19 -7.34
N VAL A 102 -18.85 14.04 -6.69
CA VAL A 102 -19.05 12.72 -7.33
C VAL A 102 -20.51 12.31 -7.15
N VAL A 103 -21.17 11.87 -8.22
CA VAL A 103 -22.59 11.48 -8.20
C VAL A 103 -22.77 10.15 -8.92
N THR A 104 -23.50 9.22 -8.29
CA THR A 104 -23.99 8.00 -8.93
C THR A 104 -25.11 8.34 -9.92
N THR A 105 -25.03 7.83 -11.14
CA THR A 105 -26.09 8.00 -12.16
C THR A 105 -26.85 6.70 -12.40
N GLU A 106 -26.15 5.56 -12.37
CA GLU A 106 -26.73 4.24 -12.67
C GLU A 106 -26.18 3.17 -11.73
N ILE A 107 -27.04 2.21 -11.38
CA ILE A 107 -26.69 0.96 -10.71
C ILE A 107 -27.26 -0.17 -11.56
N ASN A 108 -26.43 -1.14 -11.94
CA ASN A 108 -26.79 -2.27 -12.81
C ASN A 108 -27.39 -1.85 -14.16
N GLY A 109 -26.98 -0.69 -14.68
CA GLY A 109 -27.48 -0.12 -15.94
C GLY A 109 -28.85 0.56 -15.82
N GLU A 110 -29.46 0.56 -14.63
CA GLU A 110 -30.70 1.27 -14.35
C GLU A 110 -30.38 2.62 -13.71
N THR A 111 -31.06 3.68 -14.15
CA THR A 111 -30.87 5.02 -13.59
C THR A 111 -31.28 5.04 -12.12
N VAL A 112 -30.46 5.67 -11.27
CA VAL A 112 -30.80 5.81 -9.84
C VAL A 112 -32.11 6.58 -9.69
N HIS A 113 -33.10 5.94 -9.08
CA HIS A 113 -34.43 6.49 -8.86
C HIS A 113 -34.64 6.86 -7.38
N ALA A 114 -35.76 7.52 -7.09
CA ALA A 114 -36.19 7.75 -5.71
C ALA A 114 -36.46 6.43 -4.94
N SER A 115 -36.77 5.34 -5.65
CA SER A 115 -36.85 4.01 -5.07
C SER A 115 -35.51 3.30 -5.30
N PRO A 116 -34.81 2.87 -4.24
CA PRO A 116 -33.51 2.22 -4.35
C PRO A 116 -33.62 0.83 -4.98
N ASP A 117 -32.57 0.41 -5.68
CA ASP A 117 -32.37 -0.99 -6.08
C ASP A 117 -31.82 -1.82 -4.89
N THR A 118 -31.98 -3.14 -4.96
CA THR A 118 -31.53 -4.08 -3.94
C THR A 118 -30.30 -4.84 -4.42
N LEU A 119 -29.19 -4.65 -3.71
CA LEU A 119 -27.96 -5.42 -3.89
C LEU A 119 -28.06 -6.70 -3.08
N LEU A 120 -28.16 -7.82 -3.78
CA LEU A 120 -28.24 -9.16 -3.19
C LEU A 120 -26.84 -9.72 -2.96
N GLY A 121 -26.65 -10.48 -1.88
CA GLY A 121 -25.40 -11.20 -1.63
C GLY A 121 -25.06 -12.13 -2.79
N LEU A 122 -23.77 -12.22 -3.09
CA LEU A 122 -23.17 -12.95 -4.20
C LEU A 122 -23.53 -12.47 -5.62
N SER A 123 -24.17 -11.30 -5.75
CA SER A 123 -24.43 -10.70 -7.07
C SER A 123 -23.28 -9.78 -7.50
N THR A 124 -23.03 -9.70 -8.81
CA THR A 124 -22.17 -8.66 -9.40
C THR A 124 -22.95 -7.37 -9.54
N VAL A 125 -22.41 -6.29 -8.99
CA VAL A 125 -22.99 -4.95 -9.06
C VAL A 125 -22.08 -4.07 -9.90
N THR A 126 -22.67 -3.29 -10.81
CA THR A 126 -21.94 -2.26 -11.57
C THR A 126 -22.52 -0.89 -11.27
N VAL A 127 -21.66 0.04 -10.87
CA VAL A 127 -22.03 1.40 -10.49
C VAL A 127 -21.36 2.37 -11.45
N SER A 128 -22.15 3.27 -12.02
CA SER A 128 -21.68 4.31 -12.94
C SER A 128 -22.07 5.69 -12.43
N GLY A 129 -21.26 6.68 -12.76
CA GLY A 129 -21.51 8.04 -12.31
C GLY A 129 -20.67 9.09 -13.02
N GLU A 130 -20.82 10.32 -12.56
CA GLU A 130 -20.13 11.48 -13.12
C GLU A 130 -19.60 12.43 -12.04
N ILE A 131 -18.62 13.23 -12.44
CA ILE A 131 -18.03 14.30 -11.67
C ILE A 131 -18.71 15.60 -12.08
N LEU A 132 -19.23 16.34 -11.10
CA LEU A 132 -19.87 17.64 -11.27
C LEU A 132 -18.98 18.76 -10.72
N ASP A 133 -18.97 19.89 -11.42
CA ASP A 133 -18.39 21.13 -10.93
C ASP A 133 -19.28 21.82 -9.88
N GLN A 134 -18.79 22.93 -9.32
CA GLN A 134 -19.52 23.72 -8.31
C GLN A 134 -20.85 24.31 -8.80
N THR A 135 -21.06 24.36 -10.12
CA THR A 135 -22.31 24.83 -10.74
C THR A 135 -23.28 23.69 -11.06
N GLY A 136 -22.89 22.44 -10.80
CA GLY A 136 -23.68 21.24 -11.05
C GLY A 136 -23.58 20.72 -12.49
N ASN A 137 -22.65 21.24 -13.30
CA ASN A 137 -22.43 20.73 -14.66
C ASN A 137 -21.39 19.62 -14.65
N LYS A 138 -21.51 18.65 -15.57
CA LYS A 138 -20.50 17.60 -15.73
C LYS A 138 -19.13 18.19 -16.04
N ALA A 139 -18.17 17.89 -15.19
CA ALA A 139 -16.77 18.26 -15.31
C ALA A 139 -16.07 17.40 -16.38
N SER A 140 -16.39 17.64 -17.66
CA SER A 140 -15.89 16.82 -18.78
C SER A 140 -14.38 16.89 -18.98
N GLY A 141 -13.68 17.82 -18.33
CA GLY A 141 -12.21 17.90 -18.30
C GLY A 141 -11.54 17.10 -17.19
N PHE A 142 -12.32 16.53 -16.25
CA PHE A 142 -11.78 15.81 -15.10
C PHE A 142 -11.32 14.41 -15.52
N ASN A 143 -10.03 14.13 -15.39
CA ASN A 143 -9.44 12.83 -15.65
C ASN A 143 -8.56 12.44 -14.46
N GLY A 144 -8.70 11.22 -13.97
CA GLY A 144 -8.03 10.81 -12.74
C GLY A 144 -8.48 9.45 -12.22
N THR A 145 -8.42 9.30 -10.91
CA THR A 145 -8.77 8.06 -10.22
C THR A 145 -9.86 8.33 -9.19
N LEU A 146 -10.83 7.44 -9.15
CA LEU A 146 -11.85 7.33 -8.11
C LEU A 146 -11.43 6.22 -7.14
N THR A 147 -11.52 6.46 -5.85
CA THR A 147 -11.59 5.42 -4.83
C THR A 147 -13.05 5.29 -4.41
N ALA A 148 -13.64 4.13 -4.65
CA ALA A 148 -15.00 3.81 -4.23
C ALA A 148 -14.97 2.85 -3.04
N GLN A 149 -15.80 3.12 -2.03
CA GLN A 149 -15.99 2.28 -0.85
C GLN A 149 -17.47 1.98 -0.67
N VAL A 150 -17.83 0.71 -0.66
CA VAL A 150 -19.22 0.24 -0.48
C VAL A 150 -19.35 -0.29 0.94
N TYR A 151 -20.24 0.29 1.72
CA TYR A 151 -20.50 -0.09 3.11
C TYR A 151 -21.83 -0.82 3.24
N ASP A 152 -21.87 -1.84 4.09
CA ASP A 152 -23.11 -2.47 4.51
C ASP A 152 -23.96 -1.50 5.37
N LYS A 153 -25.14 -1.97 5.75
CA LYS A 153 -26.08 -1.28 6.65
C LYS A 153 -25.46 -0.94 8.01
N PRO A 154 -25.85 0.21 8.61
CA PRO A 154 -25.42 0.57 9.97
C PRO A 154 -25.85 -0.47 11.01
N VAL A 155 -24.93 -0.82 11.91
CA VAL A 155 -25.18 -1.72 13.04
C VAL A 155 -25.34 -0.92 14.33
N ILE A 156 -26.31 -1.31 15.17
CA ILE A 156 -26.53 -0.70 16.48
C ILE A 156 -25.61 -1.35 17.51
N TYR A 157 -24.69 -0.56 18.05
CA TYR A 157 -23.85 -0.92 19.18
C TYR A 157 -24.40 -0.33 20.48
N ARG A 158 -23.89 -0.85 21.60
CA ARG A 158 -24.18 -0.31 22.93
C ARG A 158 -22.92 -0.21 23.76
N THR A 159 -22.84 0.82 24.59
CA THR A 159 -21.79 0.92 25.61
C THR A 159 -22.01 -0.11 26.72
N LEU A 160 -20.93 -0.46 27.44
CA LEU A 160 -20.97 -1.47 28.51
C LEU A 160 -21.56 -0.95 29.83
N ALA A 161 -21.62 0.38 30.02
CA ALA A 161 -22.04 1.03 31.27
C ALA A 161 -21.24 0.55 32.50
N ASN A 162 -19.91 0.59 32.44
CA ASN A 162 -18.97 -0.02 33.40
C ASN A 162 -18.98 0.55 34.84
N GLN A 163 -19.84 1.51 35.17
CA GLN A 163 -19.93 2.11 36.50
C GLN A 163 -21.36 2.10 37.01
N SER A 164 -21.53 2.03 38.34
CA SER A 164 -22.84 1.91 39.00
C SER A 164 -23.84 3.03 38.67
N LYS A 165 -23.36 4.21 38.23
CA LYS A 165 -24.18 5.36 37.81
C LYS A 165 -24.25 5.55 36.29
N SER A 166 -23.64 4.67 35.51
CA SER A 166 -23.69 4.73 34.03
C SER A 166 -24.92 4.00 33.50
N TYR A 167 -25.41 4.43 32.34
CA TYR A 167 -26.43 3.72 31.58
C TYR A 167 -25.86 3.25 30.24
N LYS A 168 -26.49 2.24 29.63
CA LYS A 168 -26.10 1.76 28.30
C LYS A 168 -26.60 2.77 27.26
N GLU A 169 -25.68 3.32 26.50
CA GLU A 169 -25.97 4.24 25.41
C GLU A 169 -25.91 3.47 24.10
N TYR A 170 -26.92 3.65 23.25
CA TYR A 170 -27.03 2.98 21.95
C TYR A 170 -26.61 3.94 20.85
N PHE A 171 -25.84 3.46 19.89
CA PHE A 171 -25.35 4.27 18.78
C PHE A 171 -25.15 3.42 17.54
N GLN A 172 -25.26 4.02 16.37
CA GLN A 172 -25.05 3.35 15.09
C GLN A 172 -23.62 3.56 14.61
N ILE A 173 -23.04 2.51 14.05
CA ILE A 173 -21.77 2.58 13.32
C ILE A 173 -22.01 1.95 11.95
N GLN A 174 -21.44 2.56 10.91
CA GLN A 174 -21.41 2.02 9.56
C GLN A 174 -19.96 1.97 9.09
N ASN A 175 -19.29 0.86 9.39
CA ASN A 175 -17.86 0.63 9.08
C ASN A 175 -17.60 -0.75 8.46
N GLU A 176 -18.64 -1.55 8.22
CA GLU A 176 -18.50 -2.83 7.54
C GLU A 176 -18.39 -2.59 6.03
N LEU A 177 -17.18 -2.78 5.50
CA LEU A 177 -16.83 -2.53 4.11
C LEU A 177 -17.08 -3.80 3.29
N LEU A 178 -17.90 -3.69 2.25
CA LEU A 178 -18.22 -4.78 1.31
C LEU A 178 -17.26 -4.82 0.13
N SER A 179 -16.79 -3.65 -0.30
CA SER A 179 -15.86 -3.51 -1.41
C SER A 179 -15.11 -2.19 -1.31
N GLU A 180 -13.84 -2.21 -1.67
CA GLU A 180 -13.04 -1.02 -1.94
C GLU A 180 -12.22 -1.23 -3.20
N GLY A 181 -12.14 -0.22 -4.05
CA GLY A 181 -11.38 -0.35 -5.29
C GLY A 181 -11.14 0.97 -6.02
N PRO A 182 -10.03 1.06 -6.76
CA PRO A 182 -9.76 2.16 -7.65
C PRO A 182 -10.51 2.00 -8.98
N ALA A 183 -11.08 3.09 -9.48
CA ALA A 183 -11.67 3.17 -10.81
C ALA A 183 -11.13 4.37 -11.59
N LYS A 184 -11.06 4.24 -12.91
CA LYS A 184 -10.60 5.33 -13.78
C LYS A 184 -11.73 6.32 -14.02
N ILE A 185 -11.40 7.61 -13.94
CA ILE A 185 -12.28 8.69 -14.37
C ILE A 185 -11.76 9.20 -15.72
N GLU A 186 -12.61 9.16 -16.73
CA GLU A 186 -12.32 9.68 -18.07
C GLU A 186 -13.40 10.68 -18.47
N ASN A 187 -13.01 11.89 -18.85
CA ASN A 187 -13.94 12.96 -19.25
C ASN A 187 -15.08 13.18 -18.24
N GLY A 188 -14.76 13.12 -16.95
CA GLY A 188 -15.70 13.29 -15.85
C GLY A 188 -16.69 12.15 -15.66
N VAL A 189 -16.50 10.98 -16.26
CA VAL A 189 -17.34 9.79 -16.03
C VAL A 189 -16.52 8.63 -15.47
N PHE A 190 -17.16 7.78 -14.67
CA PHE A 190 -16.55 6.59 -14.10
C PHE A 190 -17.53 5.42 -14.11
N SER A 191 -16.99 4.21 -14.03
CA SER A 191 -17.74 2.98 -13.78
C SER A 191 -16.85 1.99 -13.04
N PHE A 192 -17.41 1.27 -12.08
CA PHE A 192 -16.73 0.19 -11.38
C PHE A 192 -17.71 -0.93 -11.05
N SER A 193 -17.17 -2.13 -10.88
CA SER A 193 -17.94 -3.31 -10.51
C SER A 193 -17.35 -3.99 -9.29
N PHE A 194 -18.20 -4.68 -8.53
CA PHE A 194 -17.80 -5.49 -7.40
C PHE A 194 -18.79 -6.64 -7.18
N ILE A 195 -18.36 -7.65 -6.43
CA ILE A 195 -19.25 -8.70 -5.92
C ILE A 195 -19.72 -8.31 -4.52
N VAL A 196 -21.03 -8.44 -4.27
CA VAL A 196 -21.56 -8.34 -2.91
C VAL A 196 -21.16 -9.62 -2.16
N PRO A 197 -20.42 -9.53 -1.04
CA PRO A 197 -19.89 -10.71 -0.35
C PRO A 197 -20.97 -11.67 0.18
N GLN A 198 -20.62 -12.95 0.36
CA GLN A 198 -21.51 -13.91 1.01
C GLN A 198 -21.82 -13.56 2.47
N GLU A 199 -20.92 -12.84 3.12
CA GLU A 199 -20.93 -12.55 4.57
C GLU A 199 -22.02 -11.56 4.98
N ILE A 200 -22.65 -10.87 4.02
CA ILE A 200 -23.60 -9.82 4.33
C ILE A 200 -24.75 -10.36 5.19
N SER A 201 -25.22 -9.53 6.11
CA SER A 201 -26.42 -9.88 6.86
C SER A 201 -27.63 -9.96 5.92
N PRO A 202 -28.48 -11.00 6.01
CA PRO A 202 -29.60 -11.21 5.08
C PRO A 202 -30.74 -10.20 5.28
N TYR A 203 -30.73 -9.43 6.38
CA TYR A 203 -31.72 -8.38 6.59
C TYR A 203 -31.53 -7.24 5.60
N PHE A 204 -32.64 -6.74 5.05
CA PHE A 204 -32.62 -5.59 4.16
C PHE A 204 -32.44 -4.30 4.95
N GLY A 205 -31.52 -3.45 4.48
CA GLY A 205 -31.29 -2.12 5.04
C GLY A 205 -30.53 -1.23 4.05
N PHE A 206 -30.49 0.07 4.34
CA PHE A 206 -29.76 1.00 3.49
C PHE A 206 -28.25 0.87 3.71
N GLY A 207 -27.52 0.59 2.63
CA GLY A 207 -26.08 0.66 2.55
C GLY A 207 -25.60 2.07 2.20
N LYS A 208 -24.31 2.22 1.94
CA LYS A 208 -23.74 3.49 1.48
C LYS A 208 -22.57 3.25 0.55
N ILE A 209 -22.53 3.95 -0.58
CA ILE A 209 -21.36 4.03 -1.44
C ILE A 209 -20.70 5.39 -1.20
N SER A 210 -19.40 5.41 -0.91
CA SER A 210 -18.62 6.63 -0.69
C SER A 210 -17.53 6.75 -1.75
N TYR A 211 -17.27 7.99 -2.15
CA TYR A 211 -16.41 8.30 -3.27
C TYR A 211 -15.37 9.35 -2.89
N TYR A 212 -14.13 9.13 -3.29
CA TYR A 212 -13.10 10.15 -3.38
C TYR A 212 -12.47 10.13 -4.76
N ALA A 213 -12.53 11.24 -5.47
CA ALA A 213 -11.96 11.42 -6.80
C ALA A 213 -10.73 12.31 -6.72
N CYS A 214 -9.66 11.94 -7.41
CA CYS A 214 -8.43 12.71 -7.44
C CYS A 214 -7.88 12.78 -8.87
N SER A 215 -7.41 13.96 -9.25
CA SER A 215 -6.66 14.26 -10.47
C SER A 215 -5.32 14.89 -10.09
N GLU A 216 -4.49 15.29 -11.05
CA GLU A 216 -3.20 15.93 -10.75
C GLU A 216 -3.34 17.26 -9.98
N THR A 217 -4.44 17.99 -10.15
CA THR A 217 -4.60 19.36 -9.64
C THR A 217 -5.87 19.60 -8.83
N SER A 218 -6.76 18.62 -8.76
CA SER A 218 -8.09 18.79 -8.16
C SER A 218 -8.63 17.47 -7.63
N ASP A 219 -9.53 17.55 -6.66
CA ASP A 219 -10.21 16.42 -6.06
C ASP A 219 -11.72 16.65 -5.95
N GLY A 220 -12.44 15.56 -5.72
CA GLY A 220 -13.86 15.56 -5.52
C GLY A 220 -14.29 14.51 -4.53
N ASN A 221 -15.46 14.66 -3.95
CA ASN A 221 -16.06 13.64 -3.10
C ASN A 221 -17.56 13.54 -3.33
N GLY A 222 -18.12 12.44 -2.85
CA GLY A 222 -19.55 12.20 -2.91
C GLY A 222 -19.92 10.94 -2.16
N PHE A 223 -21.21 10.72 -2.02
CA PHE A 223 -21.73 9.45 -1.52
C PHE A 223 -23.14 9.24 -2.06
N ASP A 224 -23.59 8.00 -2.00
CA ASP A 224 -24.95 7.55 -2.26
C ASP A 224 -25.38 6.65 -1.10
N ASP A 225 -26.45 7.02 -0.41
CA ASP A 225 -27.04 6.27 0.70
C ASP A 225 -28.44 5.71 0.34
N ASN A 226 -28.83 5.79 -0.93
CA ASN A 226 -30.10 5.29 -1.44
C ASN A 226 -29.92 3.94 -2.17
N VAL A 227 -29.31 2.98 -1.48
CA VAL A 227 -29.10 1.61 -1.96
C VAL A 227 -29.51 0.62 -0.87
N VAL A 228 -30.30 -0.40 -1.22
CA VAL A 228 -30.73 -1.43 -0.26
C VAL A 228 -29.80 -2.63 -0.38
N ILE A 229 -29.33 -3.17 0.74
CA ILE A 229 -28.45 -4.35 0.79
C ILE A 229 -29.10 -5.40 1.69
N GLY A 230 -29.21 -6.63 1.20
CA GLY A 230 -29.73 -7.76 1.96
C GLY A 230 -30.12 -8.93 1.06
N GLY A 231 -30.54 -10.05 1.66
CA GLY A 231 -30.83 -11.28 0.93
C GLY A 231 -29.61 -11.88 0.21
N MET A 232 -29.88 -12.90 -0.60
CA MET A 232 -28.89 -13.61 -1.43
C MET A 232 -29.48 -13.77 -2.83
N ASP A 233 -28.64 -13.75 -3.85
CA ASP A 233 -29.08 -14.03 -5.22
C ASP A 233 -29.52 -15.50 -5.33
N PRO A 234 -30.81 -15.79 -5.63
CA PRO A 234 -31.30 -17.15 -5.77
C PRO A 234 -30.86 -17.85 -7.06
N SER A 235 -30.29 -17.10 -8.01
CA SER A 235 -29.90 -17.57 -9.35
C SER A 235 -28.42 -17.91 -9.47
N ILE A 236 -27.70 -17.93 -8.35
CA ILE A 236 -26.26 -18.15 -8.31
C ILE A 236 -25.84 -19.54 -8.80
N ASN A 237 -24.77 -19.57 -9.58
CA ASN A 237 -24.02 -20.79 -9.82
C ASN A 237 -23.03 -20.98 -8.68
N PRO A 238 -23.03 -22.12 -7.97
CA PRO A 238 -22.08 -22.34 -6.89
C PRO A 238 -20.66 -22.40 -7.44
N ASP A 239 -19.79 -21.50 -6.98
CA ASP A 239 -18.34 -21.65 -7.12
C ASP A 239 -17.79 -22.49 -5.96
N ASN A 240 -16.81 -23.34 -6.27
CA ASN A 240 -16.07 -24.13 -5.31
C ASN A 240 -14.55 -24.03 -5.53
N GLN A 241 -14.09 -23.13 -6.40
CA GLN A 241 -12.67 -22.85 -6.64
C GLN A 241 -12.29 -21.60 -5.87
N GLY A 242 -11.20 -21.66 -5.11
CA GLY A 242 -10.66 -20.48 -4.46
C GLY A 242 -9.62 -19.78 -5.34
N PRO A 243 -9.06 -18.66 -4.86
CA PRO A 243 -8.21 -17.80 -5.66
C PRO A 243 -6.99 -18.50 -6.26
N ASP A 244 -6.62 -18.11 -7.47
CA ASP A 244 -5.29 -18.36 -8.03
C ASP A 244 -4.26 -17.49 -7.30
N ILE A 245 -3.18 -18.12 -6.84
CA ILE A 245 -2.13 -17.48 -6.03
C ILE A 245 -0.77 -17.66 -6.71
N ASP A 246 -0.19 -16.55 -7.16
CA ASP A 246 1.22 -16.48 -7.53
C ASP A 246 2.05 -15.78 -6.44
N LEU A 247 3.15 -16.40 -6.04
CA LEU A 247 3.87 -16.09 -4.81
C LEU A 247 5.38 -15.99 -5.05
N TRP A 248 5.99 -14.85 -4.70
CA TRP A 248 7.41 -14.58 -4.90
C TRP A 248 8.06 -13.80 -3.75
N LEU A 249 9.39 -13.82 -3.71
CA LEU A 249 10.22 -13.01 -2.82
C LEU A 249 11.21 -12.15 -3.65
N ASP A 250 11.30 -10.87 -3.34
CA ASP A 250 12.14 -9.82 -3.95
C ASP A 250 11.87 -9.51 -5.43
N SER A 251 11.49 -10.50 -6.24
CA SER A 251 11.24 -10.35 -7.68
C SER A 251 10.28 -11.43 -8.17
N LYS A 252 9.43 -11.11 -9.16
CA LYS A 252 8.56 -12.09 -9.87
C LYS A 252 9.35 -13.16 -10.65
N SER A 253 10.67 -13.04 -10.74
CA SER A 253 11.56 -14.09 -11.26
C SER A 253 12.05 -15.06 -10.18
N PHE A 254 11.61 -14.92 -8.93
CA PHE A 254 11.97 -15.81 -7.84
C PHE A 254 11.48 -17.24 -8.12
N ILE A 255 12.30 -18.22 -7.73
CA ILE A 255 11.99 -19.64 -7.89
C ILE A 255 12.07 -20.27 -6.50
N SER A 256 11.06 -21.05 -6.14
CA SER A 256 11.04 -21.84 -4.90
C SER A 256 12.33 -22.65 -4.73
N GLY A 257 12.92 -22.57 -3.54
CA GLY A 257 14.28 -23.03 -3.21
C GLY A 257 15.35 -21.94 -3.32
N GLY A 258 14.96 -20.73 -3.73
CA GLY A 258 15.83 -19.57 -3.89
C GLY A 258 16.41 -19.03 -2.58
N ARG A 259 17.28 -18.02 -2.73
CA ARG A 259 18.05 -17.41 -1.64
C ARG A 259 17.66 -15.95 -1.48
N VAL A 260 17.42 -15.51 -0.25
CA VAL A 260 17.03 -14.12 0.08
C VAL A 260 17.79 -13.60 1.30
N GLY A 261 17.72 -12.29 1.53
CA GLY A 261 18.24 -11.65 2.75
C GLY A 261 17.30 -11.83 3.95
N LYS A 262 17.64 -11.23 5.09
CA LYS A 262 16.81 -11.25 6.31
C LYS A 262 15.50 -10.45 6.21
N SER A 263 15.41 -9.55 5.23
CA SER A 263 14.26 -8.66 5.04
C SER A 263 13.75 -8.72 3.59
N PRO A 264 13.25 -9.89 3.12
CA PRO A 264 12.77 -10.03 1.76
C PRO A 264 11.44 -9.30 1.56
N LEU A 265 11.20 -8.85 0.33
CA LEU A 265 9.91 -8.31 -0.07
C LEU A 265 9.00 -9.44 -0.57
N LEU A 266 7.91 -9.71 0.13
CA LEU A 266 6.85 -10.58 -0.35
C LEU A 266 6.06 -9.89 -1.46
N ILE A 267 5.92 -10.56 -2.60
CA ILE A 267 5.11 -10.14 -3.74
C ILE A 267 4.11 -11.26 -4.02
N VAL A 268 2.82 -10.93 -4.01
CA VAL A 268 1.74 -11.88 -4.29
C VAL A 268 0.83 -11.26 -5.34
N ASP A 269 0.53 -11.98 -6.41
CA ASP A 269 -0.59 -11.65 -7.28
C ASP A 269 -1.72 -12.65 -6.99
N LEU A 270 -2.93 -12.13 -6.84
CA LEU A 270 -4.15 -12.91 -6.61
C LEU A 270 -5.12 -12.69 -7.77
N PHE A 271 -5.81 -13.76 -8.18
CA PHE A 271 -6.88 -13.70 -9.15
C PHE A 271 -8.02 -14.62 -8.76
N ASP A 272 -9.25 -14.12 -8.86
CA ASP A 272 -10.46 -14.92 -8.71
C ASP A 272 -11.60 -14.29 -9.53
N GLU A 273 -12.41 -15.09 -10.22
CA GLU A 273 -13.51 -14.58 -11.05
C GLU A 273 -14.60 -13.90 -10.20
N ASP A 274 -14.79 -14.35 -8.96
CA ASP A 274 -15.75 -13.83 -7.98
C ASP A 274 -15.12 -12.82 -7.00
N GLY A 275 -13.85 -12.46 -7.23
CA GLY A 275 -13.15 -11.41 -6.52
C GLY A 275 -12.54 -11.85 -5.19
N ILE A 276 -11.51 -11.12 -4.76
CA ILE A 276 -10.74 -11.45 -3.57
C ILE A 276 -11.34 -10.78 -2.33
N ASN A 277 -11.52 -11.53 -1.24
CA ASN A 277 -11.93 -11.01 0.07
C ASN A 277 -10.79 -10.24 0.76
N HIS A 278 -10.46 -9.08 0.19
CA HIS A 278 -9.44 -8.19 0.69
C HIS A 278 -9.96 -7.23 1.79
N VAL A 279 -11.28 -7.09 1.92
CA VAL A 279 -11.91 -6.29 2.99
C VAL A 279 -11.95 -7.02 4.35
N GLY A 280 -11.62 -8.32 4.37
CA GLY A 280 -11.50 -9.09 5.61
C GLY A 280 -12.85 -9.39 6.25
N LEU A 281 -13.89 -9.58 5.43
CA LEU A 281 -15.21 -9.98 5.92
C LEU A 281 -15.20 -11.45 6.29
N GLY A 282 -15.89 -11.78 7.38
CA GLY A 282 -15.94 -13.15 7.88
C GLY A 282 -14.73 -13.49 8.74
N LEU A 283 -14.99 -14.06 9.92
CA LEU A 283 -13.94 -14.46 10.85
C LEU A 283 -13.12 -15.61 10.26
N GLY A 284 -11.82 -15.39 10.04
CA GLY A 284 -10.91 -16.42 9.53
C GLY A 284 -10.80 -16.46 8.00
N HIS A 285 -11.43 -15.53 7.29
CA HIS A 285 -11.39 -15.42 5.82
C HIS A 285 -10.40 -14.35 5.34
N GLU A 286 -9.38 -14.04 6.14
CA GLU A 286 -8.36 -13.07 5.79
C GLU A 286 -7.34 -13.64 4.79
N ILE A 287 -6.64 -12.75 4.09
CA ILE A 287 -5.42 -13.09 3.36
C ILE A 287 -4.31 -13.25 4.39
N LEU A 288 -3.81 -14.47 4.59
CA LEU A 288 -2.85 -14.79 5.63
C LEU A 288 -1.56 -15.37 5.05
N ALA A 289 -0.43 -14.95 5.60
CA ALA A 289 0.88 -15.55 5.32
C ALA A 289 1.57 -16.05 6.58
N ALA A 290 2.03 -17.30 6.56
CA ALA A 290 2.74 -17.94 7.66
C ALA A 290 4.15 -18.39 7.21
N ILE A 291 5.15 -18.05 8.02
CA ILE A 291 6.52 -18.58 7.90
C ILE A 291 6.58 -19.86 8.74
N ASP A 292 7.16 -20.92 8.17
CA ASP A 292 7.40 -22.22 8.81
C ASP A 292 6.14 -22.86 9.40
N ASP A 293 5.01 -22.68 8.70
CA ASP A 293 3.67 -23.15 9.09
C ASP A 293 3.23 -22.67 10.49
N ASN A 294 3.83 -21.59 11.01
CA ASN A 294 3.48 -21.01 12.30
C ASN A 294 2.28 -20.04 12.17
N TRP A 295 1.08 -20.61 12.07
CA TRP A 295 -0.17 -19.84 11.97
C TRP A 295 -0.49 -18.98 13.20
N THR A 296 0.14 -19.23 14.35
CA THR A 296 -0.04 -18.38 15.54
C THR A 296 0.63 -17.01 15.39
N GLN A 297 1.57 -16.88 14.45
CA GLN A 297 2.27 -15.64 14.11
C GLN A 297 2.00 -15.24 12.64
N ALA A 298 0.92 -15.73 12.04
CA ALA A 298 0.56 -15.36 10.68
C ALA A 298 0.34 -13.85 10.54
N VAL A 299 0.76 -13.31 9.39
CA VAL A 299 0.55 -11.91 9.04
C VAL A 299 -0.77 -11.78 8.30
N VAL A 300 -1.62 -10.84 8.73
CA VAL A 300 -2.82 -10.42 8.00
C VAL A 300 -2.40 -9.46 6.89
N LEU A 301 -2.57 -9.89 5.64
CA LEU A 301 -2.11 -9.21 4.44
C LEU A 301 -3.15 -8.28 3.80
N ASN A 302 -4.41 -8.31 4.25
CA ASN A 302 -5.48 -7.45 3.75
C ASN A 302 -5.09 -5.95 3.65
N PRO A 303 -4.45 -5.32 4.66
CA PRO A 303 -4.04 -3.91 4.55
C PRO A 303 -2.95 -3.62 3.51
N TYR A 304 -2.30 -4.67 3.00
CA TYR A 304 -1.23 -4.60 2.00
C TYR A 304 -1.71 -5.01 0.60
N TYR A 305 -2.98 -5.42 0.47
CA TYR A 305 -3.59 -5.75 -0.80
C TYR A 305 -4.02 -4.47 -1.52
N THR A 306 -3.61 -4.34 -2.78
CA THR A 306 -4.07 -3.27 -3.67
C THR A 306 -4.84 -3.90 -4.83
N PRO A 307 -6.16 -3.62 -4.96
CA PRO A 307 -6.94 -4.07 -6.11
C PRO A 307 -6.42 -3.46 -7.42
N ALA A 308 -6.57 -4.20 -8.52
CA ALA A 308 -6.24 -3.69 -9.84
C ALA A 308 -7.22 -2.59 -10.30
N MET A 309 -6.72 -1.65 -11.09
CA MET A 309 -7.55 -0.55 -11.63
C MET A 309 -8.72 -1.09 -12.45
N ASN A 310 -9.95 -0.69 -12.12
CA ASN A 310 -11.19 -1.16 -12.76
C ASN A 310 -11.41 -2.68 -12.73
N ASP A 311 -10.69 -3.44 -11.89
CA ASP A 311 -10.74 -4.89 -11.91
C ASP A 311 -10.74 -5.46 -10.48
N PHE A 312 -11.93 -5.80 -9.99
CA PHE A 312 -12.13 -6.38 -8.66
C PHE A 312 -11.63 -7.83 -8.56
N LYS A 313 -11.38 -8.49 -9.69
CA LYS A 313 -10.98 -9.90 -9.77
C LYS A 313 -9.52 -10.11 -9.42
N ARG A 314 -8.71 -9.05 -9.48
CA ARG A 314 -7.26 -9.12 -9.35
C ARG A 314 -6.72 -8.08 -8.38
N GLY A 315 -5.59 -8.40 -7.79
CA GLY A 315 -4.81 -7.43 -7.04
C GLY A 315 -3.47 -8.00 -6.59
N THR A 316 -2.66 -7.12 -6.01
CA THR A 316 -1.31 -7.44 -5.59
C THR A 316 -1.14 -7.16 -4.11
N VAL A 317 -0.49 -8.08 -3.40
CA VAL A 317 0.02 -7.85 -2.04
C VAL A 317 1.52 -7.57 -2.12
N ILE A 318 1.96 -6.50 -1.45
CA ILE A 318 3.37 -6.20 -1.23
C ILE A 318 3.64 -6.08 0.27
N TYR A 319 4.44 -6.99 0.82
CA TYR A 319 4.73 -7.00 2.26
C TYR A 319 6.23 -7.13 2.55
N PRO A 320 6.86 -6.15 3.23
CA PRO A 320 8.26 -6.24 3.59
C PRO A 320 8.43 -7.05 4.88
N TYR A 321 8.96 -8.27 4.77
CA TYR A 321 9.43 -8.99 5.96
C TYR A 321 10.65 -8.30 6.56
N ALA A 322 10.87 -8.50 7.86
CA ALA A 322 12.06 -8.01 8.55
C ALA A 322 12.59 -9.09 9.50
N ASP A 323 13.91 -9.13 9.64
CA ASP A 323 14.62 -9.92 10.65
C ASP A 323 14.30 -11.43 10.65
N LEU A 324 14.08 -12.03 9.47
CA LEU A 324 13.97 -13.48 9.35
C LEU A 324 15.26 -14.16 9.80
N SER A 325 15.12 -15.28 10.51
CA SER A 325 16.28 -16.06 10.97
C SER A 325 17.06 -16.64 9.81
N VAL A 326 18.36 -16.90 10.00
CA VAL A 326 19.16 -17.59 8.99
C VAL A 326 18.82 -19.07 8.95
N GLY A 327 18.60 -19.60 7.75
CA GLY A 327 18.28 -21.00 7.55
C GLY A 327 17.23 -21.23 6.46
N PRO A 328 16.82 -22.50 6.28
CA PRO A 328 15.70 -22.84 5.42
C PRO A 328 14.37 -22.40 6.04
N HIS A 329 13.47 -21.90 5.19
CA HIS A 329 12.14 -21.47 5.57
C HIS A 329 11.09 -21.93 4.55
N THR A 330 9.86 -22.07 5.01
CA THR A 330 8.66 -22.20 4.16
C THR A 330 7.81 -20.94 4.32
N LEU A 331 7.28 -20.41 3.23
CA LEU A 331 6.21 -19.40 3.27
C LEU A 331 4.95 -20.03 2.68
N THR A 332 3.88 -20.08 3.48
CA THR A 332 2.55 -20.55 3.08
C THR A 332 1.59 -19.37 3.12
N LEU A 333 0.89 -19.13 2.02
CA LEU A 333 -0.16 -18.10 1.90
C LEU A 333 -1.52 -18.77 1.70
N ARG A 334 -2.54 -18.26 2.42
CA ARG A 334 -3.96 -18.59 2.24
C ARG A 334 -4.72 -17.34 1.85
N ALA A 335 -5.59 -17.44 0.85
CA ALA A 335 -6.50 -16.38 0.44
C ALA A 335 -7.92 -16.94 0.26
N TRP A 336 -8.90 -16.05 0.39
CA TRP A 336 -10.32 -16.34 0.23
C TRP A 336 -10.94 -15.43 -0.82
N ASP A 337 -11.90 -15.94 -1.57
CA ASP A 337 -12.75 -15.16 -2.48
C ASP A 337 -13.98 -14.59 -1.75
N MET A 338 -14.87 -13.90 -2.47
CA MET A 338 -16.14 -13.38 -1.93
C MET A 338 -17.23 -14.45 -1.72
N TYR A 339 -16.99 -15.68 -2.16
CA TYR A 339 -17.88 -16.84 -2.11
C TYR A 339 -17.44 -17.86 -1.04
N ASN A 340 -16.45 -17.51 -0.22
CA ASN A 340 -15.83 -18.32 0.82
C ASN A 340 -15.11 -19.59 0.33
N ASN A 341 -14.62 -19.59 -0.90
CA ASN A 341 -13.65 -20.58 -1.33
C ASN A 341 -12.24 -20.10 -0.97
N SER A 342 -11.41 -21.04 -0.52
CA SER A 342 -10.03 -20.75 -0.17
C SER A 342 -9.06 -21.58 -0.99
N SER A 343 -7.91 -20.98 -1.23
CA SER A 343 -6.75 -21.61 -1.86
C SER A 343 -5.51 -21.36 -1.03
N GLU A 344 -4.55 -22.28 -1.11
CA GLU A 344 -3.25 -22.15 -0.47
C GLU A 344 -2.12 -22.31 -1.48
N ARG A 345 -1.04 -21.55 -1.28
CA ARG A 345 0.20 -21.71 -2.04
C ARG A 345 1.39 -21.61 -1.12
N ASN A 346 2.40 -22.44 -1.35
CA ASN A 346 3.65 -22.38 -0.61
C ASN A 346 4.88 -22.30 -1.52
N ILE A 347 5.91 -21.66 -0.98
CA ILE A 347 7.27 -21.67 -1.51
C ILE A 347 8.25 -21.99 -0.38
N ILE A 348 9.40 -22.55 -0.74
CA ILE A 348 10.52 -22.74 0.17
C ILE A 348 11.64 -21.77 -0.21
N PHE A 349 12.46 -21.36 0.75
CA PHE A 349 13.58 -20.45 0.51
C PHE A 349 14.64 -20.59 1.61
N TYR A 350 15.81 -19.99 1.40
CA TYR A 350 16.86 -19.93 2.41
C TYR A 350 17.26 -18.47 2.67
N VAL A 351 17.31 -18.10 3.95
CA VAL A 351 17.73 -16.78 4.44
C VAL A 351 19.21 -16.79 4.83
N PHE A 352 19.98 -15.81 4.37
CA PHE A 352 21.43 -15.69 4.65
C PHE A 352 21.75 -14.53 5.60
N GLU A 353 22.80 -14.70 6.41
CA GLU A 353 23.26 -13.72 7.41
C GLU A 353 23.70 -12.38 6.80
N SER A 354 24.22 -12.41 5.57
CA SER A 354 24.61 -11.21 4.82
C SER A 354 24.58 -11.54 3.33
N PRO A 355 24.04 -10.66 2.47
CA PRO A 355 24.08 -10.86 1.03
C PRO A 355 25.52 -10.57 0.56
N THR A 356 26.40 -11.56 0.70
CA THR A 356 27.77 -11.49 0.18
C THR A 356 27.80 -12.16 -1.18
N ILE A 357 28.30 -11.47 -2.19
CA ILE A 357 28.66 -12.10 -3.46
C ILE A 357 29.96 -12.88 -3.16
N GLN A 358 29.94 -14.21 -3.31
CA GLN A 358 31.18 -14.97 -3.30
C GLN A 358 31.72 -15.01 -4.73
N VAL A 359 33.02 -14.83 -4.92
CA VAL A 359 33.64 -14.91 -6.24
C VAL A 359 34.85 -15.82 -6.17
N THR A 360 34.82 -16.87 -6.99
CA THR A 360 35.92 -17.84 -7.12
C THR A 360 36.57 -17.71 -8.50
N GLU A 361 37.72 -18.35 -8.69
CA GLU A 361 38.41 -18.45 -9.99
C GLU A 361 38.71 -17.10 -10.67
N VAL A 362 39.15 -16.10 -9.90
CA VAL A 362 39.51 -14.78 -10.44
C VAL A 362 40.92 -14.80 -11.00
N TYR A 363 41.07 -14.74 -12.32
CA TYR A 363 42.37 -14.66 -12.98
C TYR A 363 42.29 -13.99 -14.35
N THR A 364 43.46 -13.74 -14.94
CA THR A 364 43.62 -13.25 -16.31
C THR A 364 44.45 -14.24 -17.10
N TYR A 365 44.01 -14.58 -18.31
CA TYR A 365 44.77 -15.45 -19.22
C TYR A 365 44.59 -15.03 -20.69
N PRO A 366 45.67 -14.95 -21.49
CA PRO A 366 47.07 -15.09 -21.10
C PRO A 366 47.57 -13.92 -20.23
N ASN A 367 48.47 -14.22 -19.29
CA ASN A 367 49.17 -13.23 -18.46
C ASN A 367 50.60 -13.75 -18.20
N PRO A 368 51.66 -13.15 -18.79
CA PRO A 368 51.66 -11.86 -19.48
C PRO A 368 50.89 -11.82 -20.81
N LEU A 369 50.28 -10.68 -21.12
CA LEU A 369 49.54 -10.43 -22.37
C LEU A 369 50.44 -9.79 -23.43
N ILE A 370 50.26 -10.20 -24.70
CA ILE A 370 50.93 -9.62 -25.88
C ILE A 370 49.91 -8.79 -26.68
N ASP A 371 48.87 -9.47 -27.19
CA ASP A 371 47.80 -8.86 -28.00
C ASP A 371 46.48 -8.68 -27.24
N GLY A 372 46.31 -9.35 -26.10
CA GLY A 372 45.12 -9.24 -25.25
C GLY A 372 45.09 -10.32 -24.17
N THR A 373 44.16 -10.16 -23.23
CA THR A 373 43.90 -11.10 -22.13
C THR A 373 42.40 -11.20 -21.87
N THR A 374 41.98 -12.26 -21.20
CA THR A 374 40.59 -12.43 -20.76
C THR A 374 40.55 -12.47 -19.24
N PHE A 375 39.78 -11.55 -18.64
CA PHE A 375 39.39 -11.63 -17.24
C PHE A 375 38.39 -12.75 -17.08
N THR A 376 38.69 -13.73 -16.23
CA THR A 376 37.79 -14.82 -15.86
C THR A 376 37.49 -14.72 -14.38
N PHE A 377 36.22 -14.85 -14.01
CA PHE A 377 35.76 -14.92 -12.63
C PHE A 377 34.46 -15.72 -12.57
N ARG A 378 34.22 -16.40 -11.44
CA ARG A 378 33.02 -17.19 -11.21
C ARG A 378 32.25 -16.57 -10.03
N PRO A 379 31.23 -15.74 -10.31
CA PRO A 379 30.40 -15.18 -9.26
C PRO A 379 29.38 -16.22 -8.79
N GLU A 380 29.35 -16.45 -7.49
CA GLU A 380 28.32 -17.17 -6.75
C GLU A 380 27.41 -16.15 -6.07
N PHE A 381 26.28 -15.88 -6.72
CA PHE A 381 25.26 -14.96 -6.25
C PHE A 381 23.89 -15.63 -6.28
N GLY A 382 22.88 -15.04 -5.64
CA GLY A 382 21.50 -15.50 -5.77
C GLY A 382 20.95 -15.33 -7.19
N ASN A 383 19.64 -15.46 -7.37
CA ASN A 383 19.01 -15.13 -8.65
C ASN A 383 19.02 -13.61 -8.88
N GLY A 384 19.17 -13.17 -10.14
CA GLY A 384 19.01 -11.78 -10.52
C GLY A 384 20.09 -11.25 -11.46
N GLN A 385 20.26 -9.93 -11.43
CA GLN A 385 21.26 -9.18 -12.20
C GLN A 385 22.42 -8.74 -11.30
N MET A 386 23.65 -8.83 -11.81
CA MET A 386 24.84 -8.31 -11.15
C MET A 386 25.57 -7.32 -12.04
N ASN A 387 25.92 -6.17 -11.49
CA ASN A 387 26.81 -5.20 -12.14
C ASN A 387 28.27 -5.55 -11.80
N VAL A 388 29.13 -5.55 -12.80
CA VAL A 388 30.56 -5.83 -12.66
C VAL A 388 31.38 -4.71 -13.27
N ASP A 389 32.27 -4.12 -12.48
CA ASP A 389 33.23 -3.10 -12.92
C ASP A 389 34.65 -3.63 -12.80
N ILE A 390 35.34 -3.74 -13.95
CA ILE A 390 36.77 -4.07 -14.02
C ILE A 390 37.53 -2.76 -14.25
N GLU A 391 38.36 -2.37 -13.29
CA GLU A 391 39.18 -1.18 -13.33
C GLU A 391 40.65 -1.58 -13.40
N VAL A 392 41.35 -1.17 -14.46
CA VAL A 392 42.79 -1.39 -14.63
C VAL A 392 43.52 -0.09 -14.31
N TYR A 393 44.61 -0.17 -13.56
CA TYR A 393 45.36 0.95 -13.03
C TYR A 393 46.80 0.98 -13.55
N SER A 394 47.33 2.18 -13.67
CA SER A 394 48.77 2.41 -13.75
C SER A 394 49.44 2.15 -12.41
N ILE A 395 50.77 2.00 -12.40
CA ILE A 395 51.55 1.83 -11.16
C ILE A 395 51.43 3.01 -10.19
N THR A 396 51.05 4.20 -10.69
CA THR A 396 50.80 5.40 -9.88
C THR A 396 49.34 5.49 -9.38
N GLY A 397 48.54 4.44 -9.56
CA GLY A 397 47.16 4.36 -9.06
C GLY A 397 46.11 5.10 -9.92
N GLN A 398 46.49 5.64 -11.08
CA GLN A 398 45.54 6.27 -12.00
C GLN A 398 44.82 5.21 -12.83
N PRO A 399 43.47 5.24 -12.94
CA PRO A 399 42.73 4.31 -13.78
C PRO A 399 43.06 4.54 -15.25
N VAL A 400 43.49 3.48 -15.94
CA VAL A 400 43.82 3.51 -17.37
C VAL A 400 42.73 2.90 -18.24
N ARG A 401 41.88 2.04 -17.67
CA ARG A 401 40.73 1.42 -18.35
C ARG A 401 39.64 1.07 -17.33
N VAL A 402 38.38 1.31 -17.70
CA VAL A 402 37.20 0.82 -16.95
C VAL A 402 36.33 0.02 -17.91
N ILE A 403 35.91 -1.18 -17.51
CA ILE A 403 35.01 -2.06 -18.25
C ILE A 403 33.84 -2.39 -17.34
N SER A 404 32.65 -1.87 -17.67
CA SER A 404 31.41 -2.14 -16.94
C SER A 404 30.55 -3.10 -17.75
N LEU A 405 30.04 -4.15 -17.09
CA LEU A 405 29.09 -5.07 -17.70
C LEU A 405 27.99 -5.48 -16.71
N VAL A 406 26.91 -5.98 -17.30
CA VAL A 406 25.81 -6.59 -16.59
C VAL A 406 25.86 -8.09 -16.82
N VAL A 407 25.92 -8.87 -15.74
CA VAL A 407 25.84 -10.33 -15.77
C VAL A 407 24.42 -10.75 -15.39
N THR A 408 23.75 -11.45 -16.30
CA THR A 408 22.43 -12.07 -16.11
C THR A 408 22.57 -13.58 -16.26
N GLY A 409 22.09 -14.38 -15.31
CA GLY A 409 22.09 -15.84 -15.47
C GLY A 409 22.17 -16.65 -14.19
N ILE A 410 22.50 -17.93 -14.35
CA ILE A 410 22.58 -18.94 -13.29
C ILE A 410 23.92 -18.79 -12.54
N SER A 411 23.83 -18.68 -11.21
CA SER A 411 24.96 -18.65 -10.28
C SER A 411 26.02 -19.72 -10.58
N GLY A 412 27.30 -19.36 -10.44
CA GLY A 412 28.40 -20.32 -10.54
C GLY A 412 28.90 -20.63 -11.96
N GLN A 413 28.40 -19.97 -13.01
CA GLN A 413 29.01 -20.04 -14.35
C GLN A 413 30.18 -19.05 -14.50
N PRO A 414 31.27 -19.42 -15.19
CA PRO A 414 32.40 -18.53 -15.41
C PRO A 414 32.00 -17.40 -16.37
N VAL A 415 32.31 -16.17 -15.98
CA VAL A 415 32.16 -14.96 -16.81
C VAL A 415 33.52 -14.61 -17.39
N GLN A 416 33.54 -14.30 -18.69
CA GLN A 416 34.76 -14.01 -19.44
C GLN A 416 34.66 -12.64 -20.12
N VAL A 417 35.61 -11.76 -19.83
CA VAL A 417 35.65 -10.39 -20.37
C VAL A 417 37.00 -10.15 -21.04
N TYR A 418 36.99 -9.99 -22.36
CA TYR A 418 38.20 -9.74 -23.15
C TYR A 418 38.68 -8.29 -23.03
N TRP A 419 40.00 -8.11 -22.96
CA TRP A 419 40.67 -6.82 -23.00
C TRP A 419 41.94 -6.88 -23.87
N ASP A 420 42.08 -5.92 -24.78
CA ASP A 420 43.15 -5.85 -25.79
C ASP A 420 44.42 -5.10 -25.31
N GLY A 421 44.50 -4.77 -24.01
CA GLY A 421 45.64 -4.04 -23.47
C GLY A 421 45.69 -2.56 -23.91
N THR A 422 44.54 -1.96 -24.21
CA THR A 422 44.40 -0.53 -24.50
C THR A 422 43.85 0.27 -23.32
N ASN A 423 44.14 1.58 -23.30
CA ASN A 423 43.54 2.51 -22.34
C ASN A 423 42.09 2.87 -22.74
N GLN A 424 41.43 3.73 -21.96
CA GLN A 424 40.06 4.17 -22.25
C GLN A 424 39.91 4.82 -23.64
N GLY A 425 40.95 5.50 -24.13
CA GLY A 425 40.99 6.14 -25.45
C GLY A 425 41.43 5.22 -26.60
N GLY A 426 41.54 3.91 -26.38
CA GLY A 426 41.93 2.94 -27.42
C GLY A 426 43.43 2.94 -27.75
N LYS A 427 44.25 3.71 -27.04
CA LYS A 427 45.71 3.69 -27.23
C LYS A 427 46.29 2.48 -26.51
N LYS A 428 47.14 1.74 -27.21
CA LYS A 428 47.84 0.59 -26.66
C LYS A 428 48.77 1.01 -25.49
N LEU A 429 48.72 0.29 -24.36
CA LEU A 429 49.52 0.56 -23.16
C LEU A 429 50.95 0.04 -23.27
N SER A 430 51.94 0.70 -22.65
CA SER A 430 53.34 0.25 -22.68
C SER A 430 53.57 -1.03 -21.87
N SER A 431 54.64 -1.77 -22.18
CA SER A 431 55.08 -2.94 -21.40
C SER A 431 55.25 -2.58 -19.92
N GLY A 432 54.75 -3.43 -19.03
CA GLY A 432 54.73 -3.14 -17.59
C GLY A 432 53.70 -3.93 -16.80
N ILE A 433 53.65 -3.68 -15.48
CA ILE A 433 52.68 -4.28 -14.56
C ILE A 433 51.53 -3.30 -14.35
N TYR A 434 50.30 -3.77 -14.52
CA TYR A 434 49.07 -3.01 -14.31
C TYR A 434 48.22 -3.73 -13.25
N PRO A 435 48.04 -3.16 -12.05
CA PRO A 435 47.07 -3.65 -11.09
C PRO A 435 45.65 -3.53 -11.65
N TYR A 436 44.77 -4.44 -11.27
CA TYR A 436 43.34 -4.30 -11.56
C TYR A 436 42.50 -4.62 -10.33
N SER A 437 41.30 -4.05 -10.27
CA SER A 437 40.24 -4.44 -9.33
C SER A 437 38.99 -4.82 -10.10
N VAL A 438 38.28 -5.84 -9.61
CA VAL A 438 36.94 -6.19 -10.08
C VAL A 438 35.97 -5.99 -8.93
N LYS A 439 34.95 -5.16 -9.15
CA LYS A 439 33.88 -4.85 -8.18
C LYS A 439 32.60 -5.50 -8.66
N PHE A 440 31.86 -6.09 -7.74
CA PHE A 440 30.60 -6.78 -8.00
C PHE A 440 29.51 -6.15 -7.13
N SER A 441 28.40 -5.78 -7.75
CA SER A 441 27.26 -5.16 -7.05
C SER A 441 25.96 -5.83 -7.48
N GLY A 442 25.21 -6.39 -6.54
CA GLY A 442 23.92 -7.02 -6.77
C GLY A 442 22.75 -6.08 -6.50
N ALA A 443 21.58 -6.37 -7.09
CA ALA A 443 20.36 -5.57 -6.91
C ALA A 443 19.86 -5.49 -5.46
N ASN A 444 20.20 -6.47 -4.63
CA ASN A 444 19.87 -6.54 -3.20
C ASN A 444 20.89 -5.82 -2.29
N GLY A 445 21.73 -4.95 -2.84
CA GLY A 445 22.78 -4.25 -2.10
C GLY A 445 24.00 -5.11 -1.75
N SER A 446 24.07 -6.35 -2.24
CA SER A 446 25.26 -7.18 -2.09
C SER A 446 26.48 -6.60 -2.81
N PHE A 447 27.65 -6.73 -2.19
CA PHE A 447 28.90 -6.23 -2.75
C PHE A 447 30.04 -7.24 -2.54
N ALA A 448 30.92 -7.35 -3.53
CA ALA A 448 32.22 -7.99 -3.39
C ALA A 448 33.28 -7.25 -4.19
N HIS A 449 34.54 -7.40 -3.79
CA HIS A 449 35.66 -6.90 -4.57
C HIS A 449 36.80 -7.93 -4.57
N THR A 450 37.54 -7.94 -5.66
CA THR A 450 38.78 -8.71 -5.82
C THR A 450 39.79 -7.87 -6.57
N SER A 451 41.06 -8.23 -6.49
CA SER A 451 42.13 -7.54 -7.18
C SER A 451 43.18 -8.50 -7.70
N GLY A 452 43.94 -8.05 -8.69
CA GLY A 452 45.03 -8.81 -9.26
C GLY A 452 45.98 -7.91 -10.02
N LYS A 453 46.86 -8.51 -10.81
CA LYS A 453 47.79 -7.79 -11.68
C LYS A 453 47.87 -8.47 -13.03
N VAL A 454 48.04 -7.66 -14.06
CA VAL A 454 48.29 -8.12 -15.42
C VAL A 454 49.60 -7.53 -15.93
N ILE A 455 50.39 -8.35 -16.60
CA ILE A 455 51.69 -7.98 -17.14
C ILE A 455 51.53 -7.82 -18.66
N ILE A 456 51.98 -6.69 -19.21
CA ILE A 456 51.99 -6.44 -20.66
C ILE A 456 53.41 -6.63 -21.18
N LEU A 457 53.57 -7.46 -22.22
CA LEU A 457 54.81 -7.65 -22.98
C LEU A 457 54.58 -7.21 -24.44
N ARG A 458 55.28 -6.16 -24.86
CA ARG A 458 55.25 -5.62 -26.23
C ARG A 458 56.64 -5.37 -26.75
#